data_AF-A0A947R7I2-F1
#
_entry.id   AF-A0A947R7I2-F1
#
_cell.length_a   1.000
_cell.length_b   1.000
_cell.length_c   1.000
_cell.angle_alpha   90.00
_cell.angle_beta   90.00
_cell.angle_gamma   90.00
#
_symmetry.space_group_name_H-M   'P 1'
#
loop_
_entity.id
_entity.type
_entity.pdbx_description
1 polymer ?
#
loop_
_entity_poly.entity_id
_entity_poly.type
_entity_poly.pdbx_seq_one_letter_code
_entity_poly.pdbx_strand_id
1 'polypeptide(L)'
;MKCLNHSSCISAFIEYTNSVNSYWQIRSGSAEERASACKSAGYFVELSNTFTNFVQNKTNDGQVISWLDSLSLMRRVAIRLYEEQLKNINVITEYVIPYANNKRPDYLMCFKNTVLLIEFGHYTSYDIKLAQAMQYQVLLAKHFNKIINIVPYVFIYNVEYDHENKERESLVAKNQNHIEELVSLINKLYFQDTSAIEEVIRLDFDRI
;
A
#
# COMPACT_ATOMS: atom_id res chain seq x y z
N MET A 1 -5.26 9.58 -16.20
CA MET A 1 -4.40 9.33 -15.03
C MET A 1 -3.35 8.30 -15.42
N LYS A 2 -2.07 8.48 -15.05
CA LYS A 2 -1.02 7.49 -15.32
C LYS A 2 -0.69 6.75 -14.02
N CYS A 3 -1.15 5.50 -13.90
CA CYS A 3 -0.96 4.62 -12.75
C CYS A 3 -0.95 3.15 -13.22
N LEU A 4 -0.53 2.23 -12.35
CA LEU A 4 -0.57 0.79 -12.66
C LEU A 4 -2.01 0.26 -12.61
N ASN A 5 -2.77 0.64 -11.59
CA ASN A 5 -4.18 0.27 -11.44
C ASN A 5 -4.97 1.41 -10.77
N HIS A 6 -6.25 1.53 -11.12
CA HIS A 6 -7.21 2.38 -10.44
C HIS A 6 -8.50 1.61 -10.19
N SER A 7 -8.82 1.43 -8.92
CA SER A 7 -10.08 0.87 -8.47
C SER A 7 -10.94 1.98 -7.88
N SER A 8 -12.15 2.17 -8.42
CA SER A 8 -13.06 3.25 -8.00
C SER A 8 -13.65 3.06 -6.61
N CYS A 9 -13.59 1.85 -6.06
CA CYS A 9 -14.09 1.49 -4.74
C CYS A 9 -13.32 0.27 -4.19
N ILE A 10 -13.53 -0.03 -2.90
CA ILE A 10 -12.88 -1.16 -2.23
C ILE A 10 -13.25 -2.51 -2.85
N SER A 11 -14.52 -2.73 -3.23
CA SER A 11 -14.93 -3.99 -3.88
C SER A 11 -14.20 -4.23 -5.20
N ALA A 12 -14.09 -3.20 -6.05
CA ALA A 12 -13.33 -3.28 -7.30
C ALA A 12 -11.84 -3.56 -7.06
N PHE A 13 -11.28 -3.06 -5.95
CA PHE A 13 -9.89 -3.35 -5.57
C PHE A 13 -9.71 -4.79 -5.06
N ILE A 14 -10.68 -5.33 -4.31
CA ILE A 14 -10.69 -6.74 -3.91
C ILE A 14 -10.78 -7.65 -5.13
N GLU A 15 -11.65 -7.34 -6.10
CA GLU A 15 -11.76 -8.09 -7.36
C GLU A 15 -10.45 -8.10 -8.14
N TYR A 16 -9.84 -6.92 -8.32
CA TYR A 16 -8.52 -6.79 -8.94
C TYR A 16 -7.48 -7.66 -8.21
N THR A 17 -7.33 -7.50 -6.89
CA THR A 17 -6.32 -8.25 -6.13
C THR A 17 -6.57 -9.75 -6.09
N ASN A 18 -7.83 -10.21 -6.13
CA ASN A 18 -8.16 -11.64 -6.26
C ASN A 18 -7.69 -12.22 -7.60
N SER A 19 -7.80 -11.45 -8.69
CA SER A 19 -7.38 -11.90 -10.02
C SER A 19 -5.86 -12.04 -10.15
N VAL A 20 -5.10 -11.14 -9.51
CA VAL A 20 -3.64 -11.08 -9.67
C VAL A 20 -2.84 -11.69 -8.51
N ASN A 21 -3.46 -11.97 -7.34
CA ASN A 21 -2.70 -12.25 -6.13
C ASN A 21 -3.38 -13.15 -5.07
N SER A 22 -4.33 -13.99 -5.47
CA SER A 22 -5.20 -14.74 -4.54
C SER A 22 -4.47 -15.76 -3.64
N TYR A 23 -3.27 -16.22 -4.02
CA TYR A 23 -2.53 -17.29 -3.34
C TYR A 23 -1.10 -16.91 -2.93
N TRP A 24 -0.75 -15.63 -3.02
CA TRP A 24 0.61 -15.21 -2.77
C TRP A 24 0.96 -15.25 -1.28
N GLN A 25 2.13 -15.81 -1.01
CA GLN A 25 2.71 -15.90 0.32
C GLN A 25 3.96 -15.04 0.38
N ILE A 26 4.04 -14.19 1.41
CA ILE A 26 5.21 -13.34 1.64
C ILE A 26 6.31 -14.20 2.26
N ARG A 27 7.19 -14.73 1.41
CA ARG A 27 8.23 -15.70 1.80
C ARG A 27 9.56 -15.03 2.11
N SER A 28 10.37 -15.69 2.94
CA SER A 28 11.78 -15.36 3.11
C SER A 28 12.58 -15.59 1.83
N GLY A 29 13.74 -14.95 1.74
CA GLY A 29 14.63 -14.99 0.57
C GLY A 29 14.75 -13.61 -0.08
N SER A 30 15.74 -13.46 -0.96
CA SER A 30 15.90 -12.25 -1.76
C SER A 30 14.75 -12.11 -2.77
N ALA A 31 14.55 -10.90 -3.28
CA ALA A 31 13.54 -10.67 -4.31
C ALA A 31 13.85 -11.47 -5.59
N GLU A 32 15.13 -11.64 -5.92
CA GLU A 32 15.60 -12.40 -7.07
C GLU A 32 15.36 -13.91 -6.92
N GLU A 33 15.62 -14.47 -5.73
CA GLU A 33 15.35 -15.87 -5.42
C GLU A 33 13.86 -16.18 -5.53
N ARG A 34 13.04 -15.32 -4.92
CA ARG A 34 11.59 -15.46 -4.92
C ARG A 34 11.00 -15.30 -6.32
N ALA A 35 11.49 -14.34 -7.11
CA ALA A 35 11.09 -14.19 -8.49
C ALA A 35 11.45 -15.41 -9.33
N SER A 36 12.65 -15.95 -9.17
CA SER A 36 13.09 -17.15 -9.90
C SER A 36 12.18 -18.35 -9.64
N ALA A 37 11.69 -18.50 -8.40
CA ALA A 37 10.78 -19.58 -8.02
C ALA A 37 9.36 -19.46 -8.63
N CYS A 38 8.93 -18.26 -9.03
CA CYS A 38 7.57 -18.02 -9.55
C CYS A 38 7.53 -17.39 -10.94
N LYS A 39 8.66 -17.29 -11.64
CA LYS A 39 8.79 -16.55 -12.91
C LYS A 39 7.87 -17.02 -14.03
N SER A 40 7.53 -18.30 -14.05
CA SER A 40 6.61 -18.92 -15.02
C SER A 40 5.16 -18.96 -14.54
N ALA A 41 4.87 -18.54 -13.31
CA ALA A 41 3.51 -18.52 -12.79
C ALA A 41 2.67 -17.46 -13.51
N GLY A 42 1.42 -17.79 -13.83
CA GLY A 42 0.53 -16.92 -14.60
C GLY A 42 0.40 -15.51 -14.00
N TYR A 43 0.19 -15.43 -12.68
CA TYR A 43 0.08 -14.14 -11.96
C TYR A 43 1.36 -13.28 -12.07
N PHE A 44 2.54 -13.91 -12.03
CA PHE A 44 3.82 -13.21 -12.13
C PHE A 44 4.01 -12.65 -13.53
N VAL A 45 3.75 -13.47 -14.55
CA VAL A 45 3.83 -13.07 -15.95
C VAL A 45 2.85 -11.95 -16.27
N GLU A 46 1.60 -12.07 -15.81
CA GLU A 46 0.56 -11.05 -16.00
C GLU A 46 0.94 -9.71 -15.37
N LEU A 47 1.36 -9.72 -14.10
CA LEU A 47 1.75 -8.50 -13.39
C LEU A 47 3.01 -7.86 -14.02
N SER A 48 3.99 -8.68 -14.41
CA SER A 48 5.21 -8.21 -15.09
C SER A 48 4.92 -7.57 -16.45
N ASN A 49 4.01 -8.16 -17.24
CA ASN A 49 3.57 -7.61 -18.51
C ASN A 49 2.82 -6.29 -18.32
N THR A 50 1.92 -6.23 -17.33
CA THR A 50 1.16 -5.02 -16.97
C THR A 50 2.12 -3.87 -16.65
N PHE A 51 3.16 -4.13 -15.85
CA PHE A 51 4.16 -3.12 -15.53
C PHE A 51 5.03 -2.71 -16.73
N THR A 52 5.50 -3.68 -17.52
CA THR A 52 6.31 -3.40 -18.72
C THR A 52 5.57 -2.41 -19.63
N ASN A 53 4.26 -2.63 -19.81
CA ASN A 53 3.40 -1.74 -20.59
C ASN A 53 3.21 -0.37 -19.92
N PHE A 54 3.08 -0.33 -18.59
CA PHE A 54 2.91 0.90 -17.81
C PHE A 54 4.16 1.81 -17.81
N VAL A 55 5.36 1.24 -17.63
CA VAL A 55 6.62 2.00 -17.47
C VAL A 55 7.42 2.07 -18.77
N GLN A 56 6.98 1.35 -19.81
CA GLN A 56 7.62 1.27 -21.13
C GLN A 56 9.10 0.87 -21.04
N ASN A 57 9.44 0.06 -20.03
CA ASN A 57 10.79 -0.40 -19.71
C ASN A 57 10.71 -1.84 -19.20
N LYS A 58 11.82 -2.57 -19.33
CA LYS A 58 11.91 -3.93 -18.80
C LYS A 58 11.72 -3.92 -17.28
N THR A 59 10.71 -4.65 -16.81
CA THR A 59 10.44 -4.82 -15.38
C THR A 59 11.62 -5.48 -14.67
N ASN A 60 11.97 -4.99 -13.49
CA ASN A 60 12.84 -5.72 -12.58
C ASN A 60 12.00 -6.77 -11.85
N ASP A 61 12.38 -8.04 -11.96
CA ASP A 61 11.74 -9.18 -11.31
C ASP A 61 11.52 -8.95 -9.79
N GLY A 62 12.46 -8.29 -9.11
CA GLY A 62 12.32 -7.97 -7.68
C GLY A 62 11.25 -6.92 -7.37
N GLN A 63 10.95 -6.02 -8.33
CA GLN A 63 9.83 -5.10 -8.19
C GLN A 63 8.49 -5.82 -8.28
N VAL A 64 8.37 -6.82 -9.16
CA VAL A 64 7.17 -7.66 -9.24
C VAL A 64 6.90 -8.35 -7.91
N ILE A 65 7.94 -8.88 -7.25
CA ILE A 65 7.84 -9.45 -5.91
C ILE A 65 7.35 -8.44 -4.89
N SER A 66 7.88 -7.22 -4.92
CA SER A 66 7.48 -6.15 -3.99
C SER A 66 6.00 -5.74 -4.19
N TRP A 67 5.50 -5.78 -5.43
CA TRP A 67 4.07 -5.58 -5.70
C TRP A 67 3.22 -6.74 -5.22
N LEU A 68 3.63 -7.99 -5.48
CA LEU A 68 2.87 -9.15 -4.98
C LEU A 68 2.75 -9.12 -3.46
N ASP A 69 3.83 -8.75 -2.76
CA ASP A 69 3.82 -8.58 -1.30
C ASP A 69 2.84 -7.49 -0.86
N SER A 70 2.99 -6.28 -1.39
CA SER A 70 2.15 -5.15 -1.00
C SER A 70 0.68 -5.32 -1.42
N LEU A 71 0.40 -5.94 -2.58
CA LEU A 71 -0.96 -6.26 -3.03
C LEU A 71 -1.62 -7.29 -2.09
N SER A 72 -0.85 -8.23 -1.55
CA SER A 72 -1.38 -9.25 -0.62
C SER A 72 -1.82 -8.61 0.68
N LEU A 73 -0.99 -7.71 1.21
CA LEU A 73 -1.29 -6.93 2.41
C LEU A 73 -2.45 -5.96 2.18
N MET A 74 -2.42 -5.20 1.07
CA MET A 74 -3.48 -4.26 0.73
C MET A 74 -4.82 -4.94 0.46
N ARG A 75 -4.82 -6.18 -0.06
CA ARG A 75 -6.05 -6.98 -0.17
C ARG A 75 -6.64 -7.28 1.20
N ARG A 76 -5.83 -7.66 2.19
CA ARG A 76 -6.29 -7.90 3.57
C ARG A 76 -6.86 -6.63 4.18
N VAL A 77 -6.20 -5.48 3.99
CA VAL A 77 -6.71 -4.16 4.38
C VAL A 77 -8.07 -3.90 3.71
N ALA A 78 -8.17 -4.11 2.40
CA ALA A 78 -9.40 -3.88 1.65
C ALA A 78 -10.57 -4.76 2.11
N ILE A 79 -10.33 -6.05 2.40
CA ILE A 79 -11.34 -6.95 2.95
C ILE A 79 -11.86 -6.41 4.29
N ARG A 80 -10.96 -6.02 5.21
CA ARG A 80 -11.36 -5.44 6.50
C ARG A 80 -12.15 -4.14 6.32
N LEU A 81 -11.72 -3.24 5.44
CA LEU A 81 -12.48 -2.01 5.13
C LEU A 81 -13.86 -2.29 4.55
N TYR A 82 -14.00 -3.33 3.71
CA TYR A 82 -15.28 -3.74 3.17
C TYR A 82 -16.23 -4.23 4.27
N GLU A 83 -15.72 -4.98 5.23
CA GLU A 83 -16.46 -5.45 6.41
C GLU A 83 -16.93 -4.28 7.29
N GLU A 84 -16.07 -3.27 7.50
CA GLU A 84 -16.38 -2.00 8.19
C GLU A 84 -17.29 -1.05 7.36
N GLN A 85 -17.83 -1.51 6.23
CA GLN A 85 -18.69 -0.73 5.32
C GLN A 85 -18.04 0.52 4.69
N LEU A 86 -16.71 0.63 4.72
CA LEU A 86 -15.95 1.72 4.10
C LEU A 86 -15.71 1.50 2.59
N LYS A 87 -16.80 1.34 1.84
CA LYS A 87 -16.76 0.90 0.45
C LYS A 87 -16.32 1.98 -0.54
N ASN A 88 -16.61 3.25 -0.23
CA ASN A 88 -16.43 4.39 -1.14
C ASN A 88 -15.03 5.01 -1.04
N ILE A 89 -14.00 4.16 -1.09
CA ILE A 89 -12.59 4.58 -1.12
C ILE A 89 -12.00 4.19 -2.47
N ASN A 90 -11.46 5.17 -3.19
CA ASN A 90 -10.71 4.92 -4.42
C ASN A 90 -9.31 4.46 -4.06
N VAL A 91 -8.79 3.44 -4.76
CA VAL A 91 -7.42 2.95 -4.57
C VAL A 91 -6.67 3.10 -5.89
N ILE A 92 -5.55 3.82 -5.86
CA ILE A 92 -4.66 4.03 -7.00
C ILE A 92 -3.32 3.41 -6.67
N THR A 93 -2.84 2.48 -7.49
CA THR A 93 -1.56 1.80 -7.31
C THR A 93 -0.51 2.42 -8.25
N GLU A 94 0.68 2.74 -7.72
CA GLU A 94 1.82 3.24 -8.49
C GLU A 94 1.49 4.50 -9.32
N TYR A 95 0.91 5.52 -8.68
CA TYR A 95 0.51 6.76 -9.37
C TYR A 95 1.73 7.59 -9.81
N VAL A 96 1.87 7.88 -11.11
CA VAL A 96 2.96 8.76 -11.60
C VAL A 96 2.65 10.20 -11.23
N ILE A 97 3.43 10.75 -10.31
CA ILE A 97 3.31 12.15 -9.91
C ILE A 97 3.75 13.03 -11.09
N PRO A 98 2.89 13.96 -11.57
CA PRO A 98 3.25 14.87 -12.66
C PRO A 98 4.52 15.67 -12.34
N TYR A 99 5.38 15.86 -13.35
CA TYR A 99 6.61 16.66 -13.23
C TYR A 99 7.62 16.20 -12.17
N ALA A 100 7.48 14.97 -11.63
CA ALA A 100 8.32 14.46 -10.56
C ALA A 100 9.29 13.35 -11.01
N ASN A 101 9.72 13.38 -12.28
CA ASN A 101 10.68 12.41 -12.86
C ASN A 101 10.30 10.94 -12.60
N ASN A 102 9.07 10.56 -12.96
CA ASN A 102 8.52 9.21 -12.78
C ASN A 102 8.46 8.70 -11.34
N LYS A 103 8.50 9.59 -10.33
CA LYS A 103 8.21 9.23 -8.94
C LYS A 103 6.77 8.71 -8.80
N ARG A 104 6.63 7.63 -8.05
CA ARG A 104 5.37 6.93 -7.82
C ARG A 104 5.31 6.52 -6.35
N PRO A 105 4.26 6.92 -5.60
CA PRO A 105 3.97 6.27 -4.35
C PRO A 105 3.36 4.89 -4.60
N ASP A 106 3.56 3.96 -3.68
CA ASP A 106 3.04 2.59 -3.85
C ASP A 106 1.50 2.61 -3.96
N TYR A 107 0.81 3.28 -3.03
CA TYR A 107 -0.64 3.43 -3.06
C TYR A 107 -1.10 4.83 -2.67
N LEU A 108 -2.20 5.28 -3.30
CA LEU A 108 -3.03 6.39 -2.83
C LEU A 108 -4.45 5.85 -2.56
N MET A 109 -4.94 6.04 -1.33
CA MET A 109 -6.34 5.82 -0.98
C MET A 109 -7.05 7.17 -0.86
N CYS A 110 -8.01 7.42 -1.75
CA CYS A 110 -8.68 8.71 -1.87
C CYS A 110 -10.14 8.60 -1.42
N PHE A 111 -10.52 9.43 -0.45
CA PHE A 111 -11.88 9.50 0.08
C PHE A 111 -12.18 10.90 0.64
N LYS A 112 -13.37 11.43 0.35
CA LYS A 112 -13.75 12.82 0.68
C LYS A 112 -12.67 13.82 0.18
N ASN A 113 -12.12 14.64 1.07
CA ASN A 113 -11.01 15.56 0.83
C ASN A 113 -9.67 15.01 1.34
N THR A 114 -9.56 13.71 1.61
CA THR A 114 -8.36 13.08 2.14
C THR A 114 -7.73 12.13 1.11
N VAL A 115 -6.41 12.20 1.01
CA VAL A 115 -5.57 11.25 0.29
C VAL A 115 -4.60 10.63 1.29
N LEU A 116 -4.79 9.36 1.61
CA LEU A 116 -3.82 8.58 2.37
C LEU A 116 -2.79 8.01 1.40
N LEU A 117 -1.55 8.45 1.54
CA LEU A 117 -0.40 8.00 0.75
C LEU A 117 0.33 6.92 1.54
N ILE A 118 0.45 5.73 0.95
CA ILE A 118 1.04 4.57 1.62
C ILE A 118 2.32 4.16 0.89
N GLU A 119 3.41 4.03 1.66
CA GLU A 119 4.68 3.44 1.22
C GLU A 119 4.95 2.14 1.98
N PHE A 120 5.25 1.07 1.25
CA PHE A 120 5.64 -0.22 1.82
C PHE A 120 7.16 -0.32 1.94
N GLY A 121 7.60 -0.98 3.02
CA GLY A 121 9.00 -1.29 3.26
C GLY A 121 9.17 -2.72 3.75
N HIS A 122 10.17 -3.41 3.19
CA HIS A 122 10.62 -4.72 3.64
C HIS A 122 12.08 -4.62 4.04
N TYR A 123 12.43 -5.06 5.25
CA TYR A 123 13.80 -4.94 5.80
C TYR A 123 14.43 -3.54 5.63
N THR A 124 13.60 -2.50 5.61
CA THR A 124 14.02 -1.10 5.42
C THR A 124 13.70 -0.31 6.69
N SER A 125 14.51 0.68 7.01
CA SER A 125 14.22 1.59 8.12
C SER A 125 12.93 2.37 7.85
N TYR A 126 12.07 2.43 8.88
CA TYR A 126 10.86 3.24 8.87
C TYR A 126 11.15 4.69 8.48
N ASP A 127 12.23 5.29 9.02
CA ASP A 127 12.58 6.69 8.78
C ASP A 127 12.90 6.98 7.31
N ILE A 128 13.55 6.05 6.63
CA ILE A 128 13.88 6.18 5.20
C ILE A 128 12.58 6.20 4.38
N LYS A 129 11.66 5.29 4.68
CA LYS A 129 10.37 5.20 3.99
C LYS A 129 9.45 6.37 4.34
N LEU A 130 9.51 6.87 5.56
CA LEU A 130 8.76 8.04 5.98
C LEU A 130 9.26 9.29 5.24
N ALA A 131 10.58 9.49 5.15
CA ALA A 131 11.15 10.59 4.38
C ALA A 131 10.73 10.52 2.90
N GLN A 132 10.68 9.32 2.32
CA GLN A 132 10.18 9.09 0.96
C GLN A 132 8.69 9.48 0.84
N ALA A 133 7.83 8.99 1.74
CA ALA A 133 6.40 9.30 1.76
C ALA A 133 6.12 10.80 1.93
N MET A 134 6.85 11.47 2.83
CA MET A 134 6.77 12.92 3.04
C MET A 134 7.22 13.70 1.79
N GLN A 135 8.25 13.22 1.09
CA GLN A 135 8.65 13.85 -0.16
C GLN A 135 7.54 13.77 -1.21
N TYR A 136 6.86 12.63 -1.32
CA TYR A 136 5.71 12.49 -2.23
C TYR A 136 4.54 13.37 -1.80
N GLN A 137 4.25 13.48 -0.50
CA GLN A 137 3.25 14.40 0.03
C GLN A 137 3.52 15.85 -0.43
N VAL A 138 4.76 16.33 -0.28
CA VAL A 138 5.16 17.68 -0.71
C VAL A 138 5.02 17.87 -2.23
N LEU A 139 5.35 16.84 -3.02
CA LEU A 139 5.21 16.90 -4.48
C LEU A 139 3.74 16.95 -4.91
N LEU A 140 2.89 16.10 -4.33
CA LEU A 140 1.46 16.06 -4.62
C LEU A 140 0.74 17.34 -4.16
N ALA A 141 1.12 17.90 -3.01
CA ALA A 141 0.54 19.13 -2.48
C ALA A 141 0.71 20.33 -3.43
N LYS A 142 1.73 20.33 -4.32
CA LYS A 142 1.91 21.37 -5.35
C LYS A 142 0.87 21.29 -6.47
N HIS A 143 0.23 20.13 -6.65
CA HIS A 143 -0.71 19.86 -7.73
C HIS A 143 -2.16 19.83 -7.26
N PHE A 144 -2.40 19.64 -5.97
CA PHE A 144 -3.74 19.55 -5.41
C PHE A 144 -4.25 20.92 -4.93
N ASN A 145 -5.57 21.06 -4.88
CA ASN A 145 -6.21 22.17 -4.21
C ASN A 145 -5.85 22.12 -2.71
N LYS A 146 -5.63 23.28 -2.07
CA LYS A 146 -5.26 23.41 -0.65
C LYS A 146 -6.27 22.77 0.33
N ILE A 147 -7.49 22.48 -0.13
CA ILE A 147 -8.55 21.81 0.65
C ILE A 147 -8.26 20.30 0.81
N ILE A 148 -7.44 19.71 -0.07
CA ILE A 148 -7.11 18.30 -0.01
C ILE A 148 -6.05 18.04 1.07
N ASN A 149 -6.40 17.24 2.07
CA ASN A 149 -5.48 16.75 3.07
C ASN A 149 -4.72 15.52 2.53
N ILE A 150 -3.40 15.53 2.63
CA ILE A 150 -2.56 14.40 2.20
C ILE A 150 -1.87 13.85 3.45
N VAL A 151 -2.13 12.59 3.78
CA VAL A 151 -1.58 11.94 4.98
C VAL A 151 -0.58 10.87 4.53
N PRO A 152 0.72 11.00 4.81
CA PRO A 152 1.68 9.94 4.55
C PRO A 152 1.59 8.84 5.62
N TYR A 153 1.70 7.59 5.20
CA TYR A 153 1.74 6.41 6.05
C TYR A 153 2.78 5.42 5.52
N VAL A 154 3.49 4.76 6.43
CA VAL A 154 4.51 3.76 6.08
C VAL A 154 4.11 2.42 6.66
N PHE A 155 4.05 1.41 5.80
CA PHE A 155 3.77 0.04 6.16
C PHE A 155 5.05 -0.80 6.09
N ILE A 156 5.68 -1.08 7.25
CA ILE A 156 6.81 -2.01 7.32
C ILE A 156 6.27 -3.42 7.58
N TYR A 157 6.51 -4.34 6.65
CA TYR A 157 6.03 -5.71 6.75
C TYR A 157 7.16 -6.72 6.95
N ASN A 158 6.78 -7.89 7.47
CA ASN A 158 7.65 -9.03 7.72
C ASN A 158 7.34 -10.16 6.75
N VAL A 159 8.31 -11.05 6.54
CA VAL A 159 8.07 -12.33 5.87
C VAL A 159 7.22 -13.24 6.74
N GLU A 160 6.20 -13.84 6.15
CA GLU A 160 5.20 -14.67 6.81
C GLU A 160 5.53 -16.16 6.73
N TYR A 161 6.32 -16.57 5.74
CA TYR A 161 6.71 -17.95 5.50
C TYR A 161 8.22 -18.07 5.32
N ASP A 162 8.81 -19.18 5.77
CA ASP A 162 10.19 -19.50 5.44
C ASP A 162 10.35 -20.16 4.06
N HIS A 163 11.58 -20.58 3.74
CA HIS A 163 11.93 -21.25 2.50
C HIS A 163 11.35 -22.66 2.36
N GLU A 164 10.94 -23.29 3.47
CA GLU A 164 10.25 -24.59 3.51
C GLU A 164 8.72 -24.43 3.45
N ASN A 165 8.23 -23.20 3.27
CA ASN A 165 6.81 -22.82 3.33
C ASN A 165 6.17 -23.05 4.70
N LYS A 166 6.97 -23.11 5.76
CA LYS A 166 6.44 -23.13 7.12
C LYS A 166 6.06 -21.71 7.54
N GLU A 167 4.84 -21.57 8.02
CA GLU A 167 4.32 -20.30 8.51
C GLU A 167 5.09 -19.85 9.76
N ARG A 168 5.39 -18.56 9.82
CA ARG A 168 6.01 -17.87 10.94
C ARG A 168 4.93 -17.11 11.69
N GLU A 169 4.14 -17.83 12.47
CA GLU A 169 2.93 -17.32 13.16
C GLU A 169 3.15 -15.95 13.84
N SER A 170 4.28 -15.75 14.52
CA SER A 170 4.59 -14.49 15.19
C SER A 170 4.80 -13.31 14.23
N LEU A 171 5.29 -13.55 13.01
CA LEU A 171 5.45 -12.53 11.97
C LEU A 171 4.14 -12.28 11.21
N VAL A 172 3.34 -13.32 11.00
CA VAL A 172 1.97 -13.19 10.46
C VAL A 172 1.12 -12.32 11.38
N ALA A 173 1.17 -12.59 12.68
CA ALA A 173 0.47 -11.80 13.70
C ALA A 173 0.93 -10.32 13.70
N LYS A 174 2.23 -10.05 13.55
CA LYS A 174 2.74 -8.67 13.43
C LYS A 174 2.19 -7.96 12.21
N ASN A 175 2.20 -8.61 11.04
CA ASN A 175 1.60 -8.02 9.84
C ASN A 175 0.10 -7.79 10.00
N GLN A 176 -0.61 -8.71 10.66
CA GLN A 176 -2.03 -8.53 10.97
C GLN A 176 -2.26 -7.32 11.87
N ASN A 177 -1.44 -7.11 12.91
CA ASN A 177 -1.54 -5.93 13.76
C ASN A 177 -1.34 -4.64 12.97
N HIS A 178 -0.34 -4.58 12.09
CA HIS A 178 -0.13 -3.40 11.22
C HIS A 178 -1.32 -3.17 10.25
N ILE A 179 -1.97 -4.24 9.77
CA ILE A 179 -3.20 -4.14 8.98
C ILE A 179 -4.31 -3.49 9.80
N GLU A 180 -4.55 -3.96 11.02
CA GLU A 180 -5.59 -3.39 11.89
C GLU A 180 -5.28 -1.94 12.29
N GLU A 181 -4.01 -1.59 12.52
CA GLU A 181 -3.58 -0.21 12.76
C GLU A 181 -3.90 0.71 11.56
N LEU A 182 -3.60 0.26 10.34
CA LEU A 182 -3.93 0.99 9.11
C LEU A 182 -5.45 1.12 8.93
N VAL A 183 -6.21 0.05 9.15
CA VAL A 183 -7.68 0.07 9.07
C VAL A 183 -8.27 1.04 10.10
N SER A 184 -7.74 1.05 11.33
CA SER A 184 -8.14 1.98 12.38
C SER A 184 -7.86 3.43 11.99
N LEU A 185 -6.68 3.72 11.43
CA LEU A 185 -6.34 5.03 10.90
C LEU A 185 -7.30 5.47 9.79
N ILE A 186 -7.59 4.58 8.83
CA ILE A 186 -8.51 4.88 7.73
C ILE A 186 -9.92 5.16 8.27
N ASN A 187 -10.42 4.35 9.19
CA ASN A 187 -11.71 4.58 9.85
C ASN A 187 -11.77 5.96 10.49
N LYS A 188 -10.75 6.29 11.29
CA LYS A 188 -10.62 7.61 11.91
C LYS A 188 -10.66 8.71 10.86
N LEU A 189 -9.78 8.66 9.85
CA LEU A 189 -9.73 9.69 8.79
C LEU A 189 -11.02 9.78 7.98
N TYR A 190 -11.74 8.66 7.80
CA TYR A 190 -12.96 8.60 7.01
C TYR A 190 -14.13 9.27 7.75
N PHE A 191 -14.24 9.10 9.06
CA PHE A 191 -15.32 9.65 9.88
C PHE A 191 -14.98 10.95 10.59
N GLN A 192 -13.72 11.41 10.58
CA GLN A 192 -13.33 12.65 11.26
C GLN A 192 -13.94 13.89 10.59
N ASP A 193 -14.75 14.60 11.36
CA ASP A 193 -15.08 16.03 11.22
C ASP A 193 -14.46 16.84 12.39
N THR A 194 -13.31 16.38 12.93
CA THR A 194 -12.73 16.90 14.18
C THR A 194 -11.76 18.05 13.93
N SER A 195 -11.76 19.06 14.81
CA SER A 195 -10.82 20.18 14.67
C SER A 195 -9.39 19.77 15.05
N ALA A 196 -8.39 20.40 14.42
CA ALA A 196 -6.98 20.10 14.70
C ALA A 196 -6.60 20.34 16.18
N ILE A 197 -7.25 21.30 16.86
CA ILE A 197 -6.95 21.61 18.26
C ILE A 197 -7.48 20.53 19.21
N GLU A 198 -8.66 19.96 18.95
CA GLU A 198 -9.21 18.86 19.74
C GLU A 198 -8.34 17.60 19.63
N GLU A 199 -7.76 17.36 18.46
CA GLU A 199 -6.85 16.24 18.23
C GLU A 199 -5.54 16.40 19.00
N VAL A 200 -4.95 17.61 18.99
CA VAL A 200 -3.74 17.92 19.80
C VAL A 200 -4.02 17.74 21.29
N ILE A 201 -5.15 18.27 21.77
CA ILE A 201 -5.56 18.13 23.17
C ILE A 201 -5.70 16.66 23.56
N ARG A 202 -6.34 15.83 22.73
CA ARG A 202 -6.47 14.40 23.01
C ARG A 202 -5.12 13.68 23.12
N LEU A 203 -4.18 13.97 22.22
CA LEU A 203 -2.86 13.33 22.22
C LEU A 203 -2.04 13.65 23.48
N ASP A 204 -2.24 14.81 24.08
CA ASP A 204 -1.61 15.16 25.35
C ASP A 204 -2.24 14.42 26.54
N PHE A 205 -3.54 14.10 26.49
CA PHE A 205 -4.23 13.39 27.57
C PHE A 205 -3.98 11.87 27.57
N ASP A 206 -3.81 11.24 26.40
CA ASP A 206 -3.51 9.80 26.30
C ASP A 206 -2.07 9.45 26.76
N ARG A 207 -1.28 10.45 27.18
CA ARG A 207 0.10 10.30 27.69
C ARG A 207 0.20 10.37 29.23
N ILE A 208 -0.91 10.60 29.95
CA ILE A 208 -0.99 10.67 31.42
C ILE A 208 -1.62 9.40 31.96
#